data_AF-A0A4P9Z879-F1
#
_entry.id   AF-A0A4P9Z879-F1
#
_cell.length_a   1.000
_cell.length_b   1.000
_cell.length_c   1.000
_cell.angle_alpha   90.00
_cell.angle_beta   90.00
_cell.angle_gamma   90.00
#
_symmetry.space_group_name_H-M   'P 1'
#
loop_
_entity.id
_entity.type
_entity.pdbx_description
1 polymer ?
#
loop_
_entity_poly.entity_id
_entity_poly.type
_entity_poly.pdbx_seq_one_letter_code
_entity_poly.pdbx_strand_id
1 'polypeptide(L)'
;MILSPDTPAHPQPNEEVILPAGEFAAGDMDLNPELDDDTENESQPQSQEIGTSSGVLDSTSNGIREISSRKDAMFTLWTQPFDEALEQLRLLKMTQHQDQLSLSQQSKLVTFIDDRLLQAQRDFIKNQALSEETYSLKQLLADIAAVVDLVWRLVDVNAPLFGQEEYLIRIMGDLEDWVLYYDLPVLDADRPETIELHAALFRFFQAIDTRVSFLIDGYTAELKTYKLSGTELVRLMPIVSRVRSEMVNLLEKSCVGLLQKSVFENSSNTYMNILEIEVGRLLEGVIERL
;
A
#
# COMPACT_ATOMS: atom_id res chain seq x y z
N MET A 1 44.32 21.39 -40.80
CA MET A 1 43.77 20.17 -40.20
C MET A 1 44.27 20.10 -38.78
N ILE A 2 43.40 20.37 -37.81
CA ILE A 2 43.76 20.32 -36.38
C ILE A 2 43.50 18.86 -35.97
N LEU A 3 44.58 18.13 -35.66
CA LEU A 3 44.50 16.74 -35.19
C LEU A 3 43.81 16.72 -33.83
N SER A 4 42.80 15.88 -33.69
CA SER A 4 42.16 15.59 -32.40
C SER A 4 43.21 15.03 -31.42
N PRO A 5 43.15 15.40 -30.14
CA PRO A 5 44.08 14.86 -29.15
C PRO A 5 43.81 13.36 -28.95
N ASP A 6 44.89 12.58 -28.81
CA ASP A 6 44.80 11.14 -28.58
C ASP A 6 44.15 10.83 -27.23
N THR A 7 43.26 9.85 -27.23
CA THR A 7 42.54 9.39 -26.04
C THR A 7 43.52 8.78 -25.03
N PRO A 8 43.44 9.13 -23.72
CA PRO A 8 44.33 8.57 -22.72
C PRO A 8 44.22 7.05 -22.64
N ALA A 9 45.37 6.36 -22.63
CA ALA A 9 45.41 4.92 -22.44
C ALA A 9 44.98 4.56 -21.01
N HIS A 10 44.06 3.60 -20.90
CA HIS A 10 43.60 3.13 -19.59
C HIS A 10 44.71 2.32 -18.91
N PRO A 11 45.01 2.55 -17.62
CA PRO A 11 46.03 1.81 -16.87
C PRO A 11 45.70 0.32 -16.83
N GLN A 12 46.76 -0.51 -16.79
CA GLN A 12 46.64 -1.96 -16.74
C GLN A 12 46.19 -2.44 -15.35
N PRO A 13 45.65 -3.68 -15.22
CA PRO A 13 45.04 -4.17 -13.96
C PRO A 13 45.94 -4.17 -12.71
N ASN A 14 47.25 -4.04 -12.89
CA ASN A 14 48.24 -4.12 -11.82
C ASN A 14 48.97 -2.78 -11.60
N GLU A 15 48.43 -1.68 -12.14
CA GLU A 15 49.04 -0.36 -12.11
C GLU A 15 48.20 0.57 -11.22
N GLU A 16 48.73 0.94 -10.06
CA GLU A 16 48.08 1.91 -9.17
C GLU A 16 48.25 3.32 -9.71
N VAL A 17 47.13 3.97 -10.05
CA VAL A 17 47.11 5.36 -10.50
C VAL A 17 47.21 6.29 -9.29
N ILE A 18 48.27 7.09 -9.26
CA ILE A 18 48.42 8.15 -8.27
C ILE A 18 47.44 9.28 -8.63
N LEU A 19 46.38 9.44 -7.82
CA LEU A 19 45.47 10.56 -7.96
C LEU A 19 46.22 11.88 -7.67
N PRO A 20 46.01 12.94 -8.45
CA PRO A 20 46.64 14.23 -8.18
C PRO A 20 46.19 14.75 -6.82
N ALA A 21 47.15 15.04 -5.93
CA ALA A 21 46.93 15.49 -4.57
C ALA A 21 46.61 17.00 -4.49
N GLY A 22 45.60 17.45 -5.24
CA GLY A 22 45.05 18.80 -5.16
C GLY A 22 43.58 18.74 -4.78
N GLU A 23 43.11 19.66 -3.94
CA GLU A 23 41.67 19.84 -3.70
C GLU A 23 40.97 20.07 -5.03
N PHE A 24 40.00 19.22 -5.35
CA PHE A 24 39.11 19.43 -6.48
C PHE A 24 38.34 20.73 -6.23
N ALA A 25 38.67 21.79 -6.96
CA ALA A 25 37.91 23.03 -6.98
C ALA A 25 36.57 22.79 -7.68
N ALA A 26 35.61 22.22 -6.95
CA ALA A 26 34.25 21.94 -7.42
C ALA A 26 33.42 23.20 -7.72
N GLY A 27 34.00 24.40 -7.56
CA GLY A 27 33.32 25.68 -7.77
C GLY A 27 33.34 26.21 -9.20
N ASP A 28 34.03 25.55 -10.13
CA ASP A 28 34.21 26.05 -11.51
C ASP A 28 33.61 25.11 -12.59
N MET A 29 32.84 24.11 -12.17
CA MET A 29 32.01 23.30 -13.08
C MET A 29 30.60 23.87 -13.10
N ASP A 30 30.40 24.90 -13.92
CA ASP A 30 29.08 25.32 -14.36
C ASP A 30 28.50 24.23 -15.27
N LEU A 31 27.65 23.39 -14.69
CA LEU A 31 27.05 22.23 -15.36
C LEU A 31 25.80 22.59 -16.18
N ASN A 32 25.41 23.86 -16.27
CA ASN A 32 24.25 24.31 -17.06
C ASN A 32 24.40 25.78 -17.53
N PRO A 33 25.20 26.06 -18.57
CA PRO A 33 25.46 27.43 -19.02
C PRO A 33 24.34 28.08 -19.85
N GLU A 34 23.13 27.49 -19.94
CA GLU A 34 22.02 27.99 -20.78
C GLU A 34 20.65 28.02 -20.08
N LEU A 35 20.55 28.52 -18.84
CA LEU A 35 19.24 28.63 -18.19
C LEU A 35 18.99 29.93 -17.40
N ASP A 36 19.74 30.99 -17.71
CA ASP A 36 19.45 32.35 -17.22
C ASP A 36 19.43 33.35 -18.38
N ASP A 37 18.45 33.21 -19.27
CA ASP A 37 17.99 34.29 -20.14
C ASP A 37 16.47 34.13 -20.32
N ASP A 38 15.70 34.72 -19.40
CA ASP A 38 14.59 35.63 -19.74
C ASP A 38 13.78 36.06 -18.49
N THR A 39 14.18 37.23 -18.00
CA THR A 39 13.37 38.40 -17.65
C THR A 39 12.10 38.27 -16.77
N GLU A 40 12.26 38.79 -15.55
CA GLU A 40 11.40 39.75 -14.85
C GLU A 40 10.05 40.12 -15.53
N ASN A 41 8.94 39.82 -14.85
CA ASN A 41 7.82 40.77 -14.85
C ASN A 41 6.98 40.66 -13.55
N GLU A 42 7.24 41.58 -12.63
CA GLU A 42 6.35 41.91 -11.53
C GLU A 42 5.04 42.50 -12.08
N SER A 43 3.89 42.03 -11.58
CA SER A 43 2.65 42.81 -11.56
C SER A 43 1.64 42.22 -10.57
N GLN A 44 1.55 42.83 -9.38
CA GLN A 44 0.30 42.89 -8.63
C GLN A 44 -0.69 43.82 -9.37
N PRO A 45 -2.02 43.70 -9.13
CA PRO A 45 -2.62 44.62 -8.17
C PRO A 45 -3.78 44.05 -7.33
N GLN A 46 -4.09 44.85 -6.30
CA GLN A 46 -5.01 44.66 -5.19
C GLN A 46 -6.52 44.87 -5.49
N SER A 47 -7.33 44.40 -4.52
CA SER A 47 -8.60 44.98 -3.99
C SER A 47 -9.94 44.72 -4.70
N GLN A 48 -10.90 44.11 -3.98
CA GLN A 48 -12.00 44.83 -3.31
C GLN A 48 -12.95 43.91 -2.50
N GLU A 49 -13.23 44.31 -1.25
CA GLU A 49 -14.32 43.85 -0.39
C GLU A 49 -15.65 44.54 -0.74
N ILE A 50 -16.77 43.81 -0.71
CA ILE A 50 -18.15 44.21 -0.31
C ILE A 50 -18.83 42.86 0.03
N GLY A 51 -19.56 42.57 1.10
CA GLY A 51 -20.40 43.33 2.02
C GLY A 51 -21.61 42.43 2.33
N THR A 52 -22.01 42.38 3.60
CA THR A 52 -23.01 41.52 4.25
C THR A 52 -24.44 41.51 3.67
N SER A 53 -25.14 40.37 3.76
CA SER A 53 -26.58 40.36 4.12
C SER A 53 -27.08 39.01 4.66
N SER A 54 -27.70 39.10 5.83
CA SER A 54 -28.51 38.07 6.50
C SER A 54 -29.87 37.91 5.80
N GLY A 55 -30.41 36.68 5.74
CA GLY A 55 -31.73 36.40 5.19
C GLY A 55 -32.19 34.98 5.53
N VAL A 56 -33.34 34.89 6.19
CA VAL A 56 -33.94 33.76 6.91
C VAL A 56 -35.07 33.14 6.06
N LEU A 57 -35.19 31.79 6.12
CA LEU A 57 -36.34 30.90 5.77
C LEU A 57 -36.86 30.87 4.32
N ASP A 58 -36.89 29.69 3.69
CA ASP A 58 -38.08 28.82 3.71
C ASP A 58 -37.80 27.42 3.12
N SER A 59 -38.58 26.49 3.64
CA SER A 59 -38.64 25.05 3.55
C SER A 59 -39.02 24.53 2.16
N THR A 60 -38.40 23.44 1.72
CA THR A 60 -39.07 22.26 1.13
C THR A 60 -38.04 21.21 0.69
N SER A 61 -37.79 20.20 1.55
CA SER A 61 -37.35 18.88 1.08
C SER A 61 -37.97 17.78 1.95
N ASN A 62 -39.23 17.47 1.62
CA ASN A 62 -39.81 16.18 1.96
C ASN A 62 -39.10 15.11 1.12
N GLY A 63 -38.46 14.13 1.77
CA GLY A 63 -38.05 12.92 1.04
C GLY A 63 -36.95 12.04 1.63
N ILE A 64 -36.37 12.31 2.80
CA ILE A 64 -35.52 11.31 3.46
C ILE A 64 -36.44 10.41 4.30
N ARG A 65 -36.90 9.33 3.69
CA ARG A 65 -37.48 8.20 4.42
C ARG A 65 -36.37 7.59 5.29
N GLU A 66 -36.45 7.94 6.56
CA GLU A 66 -36.21 7.11 7.73
C GLU A 66 -36.36 5.60 7.41
N ILE A 67 -35.24 4.93 7.13
CA ILE A 67 -35.14 3.47 7.25
C ILE A 67 -34.59 3.22 8.64
N SER A 68 -35.50 3.28 9.61
CA SER A 68 -35.23 2.75 10.94
C SER A 68 -35.77 1.33 11.03
N SER A 69 -34.90 0.42 11.43
CA SER A 69 -35.23 -0.82 12.13
C SER A 69 -35.81 -1.99 11.32
N ARG A 70 -34.91 -2.71 10.65
CA ARG A 70 -34.81 -4.16 10.85
C ARG A 70 -33.40 -4.48 11.32
N LYS A 71 -33.21 -4.49 12.64
CA LYS A 71 -32.16 -5.29 13.27
C LYS A 71 -32.60 -6.76 13.22
N ASP A 72 -32.60 -7.33 12.02
CA ASP A 72 -32.22 -8.74 11.92
C ASP A 72 -30.74 -8.76 12.27
N ALA A 73 -30.32 -9.68 13.14
CA ALA A 73 -28.92 -9.83 13.55
C ALA A 73 -28.07 -10.25 12.35
N MET A 74 -27.75 -9.28 11.49
CA MET A 74 -26.81 -9.43 10.40
C MET A 74 -25.44 -9.49 11.06
N PHE A 75 -24.92 -10.71 11.19
CA PHE A 75 -23.56 -10.99 11.62
C PHE A 75 -22.62 -10.03 10.90
N THR A 76 -21.94 -9.16 11.64
CA THR A 76 -21.00 -8.22 11.05
C THR A 76 -19.72 -9.00 10.76
N LEU A 77 -19.58 -9.47 9.53
CA LEU A 77 -18.32 -10.02 9.02
C LEU A 77 -17.18 -9.01 9.24
N TRP A 78 -15.95 -9.48 9.33
CA TRP A 78 -14.81 -8.58 9.53
C TRP A 78 -14.49 -7.78 8.28
N THR A 79 -14.75 -8.39 7.12
CA THR A 79 -14.56 -7.82 5.79
C THR A 79 -15.89 -7.76 5.01
N GLN A 80 -15.92 -6.88 4.01
CA GLN A 80 -17.04 -6.80 3.06
C GLN A 80 -16.85 -7.83 1.93
N PRO A 81 -17.90 -8.17 1.17
CA PRO A 81 -17.72 -8.93 -0.08
C PRO A 81 -16.72 -8.24 -1.02
N PHE A 82 -15.92 -9.03 -1.74
CA PHE A 82 -14.82 -8.51 -2.56
C PHE A 82 -15.31 -7.50 -3.62
N ASP A 83 -16.35 -7.84 -4.37
CA ASP A 83 -16.88 -6.97 -5.43
C ASP A 83 -17.31 -5.60 -4.90
N GLU A 84 -17.99 -5.58 -3.75
CA GLU A 84 -18.41 -4.35 -3.09
C GLU A 84 -17.21 -3.50 -2.67
N ALA A 85 -16.20 -4.11 -2.06
CA ALA A 85 -14.98 -3.42 -1.64
C ALA A 85 -14.19 -2.86 -2.84
N LEU A 86 -14.10 -3.62 -3.94
CA LEU A 86 -13.43 -3.18 -5.16
C LEU A 86 -14.20 -2.04 -5.86
N GLU A 87 -15.52 -2.11 -5.93
CA GLU A 87 -16.35 -1.05 -6.49
C GLU A 87 -16.24 0.25 -5.70
N GLN A 88 -16.29 0.18 -4.36
CA GLN A 88 -16.07 1.34 -3.49
C GLN A 88 -14.69 1.95 -3.73
N LEU A 89 -13.65 1.11 -3.85
CA LEU A 89 -12.28 1.55 -4.13
C LEU A 89 -12.18 2.28 -5.48
N ARG A 90 -12.80 1.74 -6.53
CA ARG A 90 -12.85 2.37 -7.86
C ARG A 90 -13.55 3.72 -7.82
N LEU A 91 -14.70 3.82 -7.14
CA LEU A 91 -15.45 5.07 -7.01
C LEU A 91 -14.63 6.13 -6.26
N LEU A 92 -13.94 5.74 -5.19
CA LEU A 92 -13.07 6.64 -4.44
C LEU A 92 -11.94 7.17 -5.33
N LYS A 93 -11.32 6.31 -6.14
CA LYS A 93 -10.26 6.72 -7.06
C LYS A 93 -10.73 7.60 -8.22
N MET A 94 -11.97 7.44 -8.67
CA MET A 94 -12.56 8.33 -9.68
C MET A 94 -12.87 9.73 -9.14
N THR A 95 -13.10 9.86 -7.83
CA THR A 95 -13.45 11.14 -7.19
C THR A 95 -12.25 11.87 -6.59
N GLN A 96 -11.15 11.15 -6.31
CA GLN A 96 -9.91 11.73 -5.82
C GLN A 96 -9.00 12.10 -6.99
N HIS A 97 -8.73 13.39 -7.13
CA HIS A 97 -7.70 13.90 -8.04
C HIS A 97 -6.51 14.36 -7.20
N GLN A 98 -5.31 13.90 -7.56
CA GLN A 98 -4.07 14.41 -6.99
C GLN A 98 -3.29 15.17 -8.06
N ASP A 99 -2.55 16.19 -7.63
CA ASP A 99 -1.61 16.86 -8.53
C ASP A 99 -0.47 15.90 -8.86
N GLN A 100 -0.08 15.85 -10.13
CA GLN A 100 1.04 15.02 -10.57
C GLN A 100 2.32 15.43 -9.83
N LEU A 101 2.98 14.45 -9.20
CA LEU A 101 4.22 14.67 -8.49
C LEU A 101 5.37 14.92 -9.48
N SER A 102 6.17 15.95 -9.22
CA SER A 102 7.41 16.18 -9.96
C SER A 102 8.41 15.04 -9.74
N LEU A 103 9.35 14.82 -10.68
CA LEU A 103 10.37 13.77 -10.57
C LEU A 103 11.19 13.85 -9.28
N SER A 104 11.49 15.07 -8.80
CA SER A 104 12.22 15.27 -7.55
C SER A 104 11.39 14.84 -6.32
N GLN A 105 10.07 15.09 -6.34
CA GLN A 105 9.16 14.62 -5.30
C GLN A 105 8.99 13.10 -5.34
N GLN A 106 8.87 12.51 -6.54
CA GLN A 106 8.81 11.06 -6.72
C GLN A 106 10.06 10.40 -6.13
N SER A 107 11.26 10.92 -6.44
CA SER A 107 12.51 10.38 -5.91
C SER A 107 12.60 10.47 -4.37
N LYS A 108 12.24 11.62 -3.78
CA LYS A 108 12.19 11.77 -2.31
C LYS A 108 11.22 10.79 -1.67
N LEU A 109 10.10 10.53 -2.33
CA LEU A 109 9.06 9.66 -1.82
C LEU A 109 9.43 8.17 -1.93
N VAL A 110 10.08 7.77 -3.02
CA VAL A 110 10.70 6.45 -3.18
C VAL A 110 11.66 6.20 -2.02
N THR A 111 12.59 7.13 -1.75
CA THR A 111 13.50 7.01 -0.60
C THR A 111 12.75 6.89 0.73
N PHE A 112 11.69 7.68 0.91
CA PHE A 112 10.89 7.62 2.13
C PHE A 112 10.15 6.27 2.30
N ILE A 113 9.58 5.72 1.23
CA ILE A 113 8.93 4.40 1.26
C ILE A 113 9.95 3.31 1.57
N ASP A 114 11.11 3.35 0.91
CA ASP A 114 12.19 2.39 1.15
C ASP A 114 12.69 2.45 2.61
N ASP A 115 12.86 3.65 3.17
CA ASP A 115 13.24 3.83 4.57
C ASP A 115 12.21 3.24 5.54
N ARG A 116 10.91 3.37 5.22
CA ARG A 116 9.82 2.80 6.03
C ARG A 116 9.78 1.27 5.96
N LEU A 117 9.92 0.70 4.77
CA LEU A 117 10.02 -0.74 4.60
C LEU A 117 11.25 -1.31 5.31
N LEU A 118 12.41 -0.63 5.16
CA LEU A 118 13.64 -1.03 5.83
C LEU A 118 13.52 -0.92 7.35
N GLN A 119 12.79 0.07 7.87
CA GLN A 119 12.54 0.19 9.30
C GLN A 119 11.70 -1.00 9.81
N ALA A 120 10.59 -1.32 9.15
CA ALA A 120 9.76 -2.47 9.51
C ALA A 120 10.57 -3.77 9.45
N GLN A 121 11.38 -3.95 8.40
CA GLN A 121 12.27 -5.10 8.27
C GLN A 121 13.32 -5.17 9.40
N ARG A 122 13.93 -4.05 9.79
CA ARG A 122 14.89 -4.02 10.90
C ARG A 122 14.23 -4.39 12.22
N ASP A 123 13.02 -3.91 12.48
CA ASP A 123 12.31 -4.21 13.72
C ASP A 123 11.83 -5.66 13.74
N PHE A 124 11.41 -6.20 12.61
CA PHE A 124 11.15 -7.63 12.42
C PHE A 124 12.40 -8.49 12.70
N ILE A 125 13.55 -8.18 12.10
CA ILE A 125 14.80 -8.94 12.30
C ILE A 125 15.27 -8.87 13.76
N LYS A 126 15.17 -7.71 14.41
CA LYS A 126 15.48 -7.58 15.84
C LYS A 126 14.59 -8.47 16.69
N ASN A 127 13.29 -8.49 16.39
CA ASN A 127 12.34 -9.35 17.10
C ASN A 127 12.65 -10.83 16.88
N GLN A 128 13.11 -11.22 15.69
CA GLN A 128 13.57 -12.58 15.42
C GLN A 128 14.83 -12.98 16.22
N ALA A 129 15.74 -12.03 16.44
CA ALA A 129 17.01 -12.27 17.13
C ALA A 129 16.87 -12.27 18.67
N LEU A 130 15.86 -11.58 19.20
CA LEU A 130 15.62 -11.43 20.64
C LEU A 130 14.64 -12.49 21.13
N SER A 131 14.84 -12.98 22.36
CA SER A 131 13.91 -13.95 22.98
C SER A 131 12.65 -13.30 23.56
N GLU A 132 12.60 -11.97 23.63
CA GLU A 132 11.47 -11.19 24.12
C GLU A 132 10.72 -10.55 22.94
N GLU A 133 9.38 -10.64 22.95
CA GLU A 133 8.53 -10.04 21.92
C GLU A 133 8.60 -8.50 22.04
N THR A 134 9.32 -7.89 21.11
CA THR A 134 9.50 -6.43 21.04
C THR A 134 8.70 -5.81 19.89
N TYR A 135 8.28 -6.63 18.92
CA TYR A 135 7.56 -6.20 17.73
C TYR A 135 6.45 -7.19 17.39
N SER A 136 5.24 -6.93 17.88
CA SER A 136 4.09 -7.82 17.69
C SER A 136 3.56 -7.85 16.25
N LEU A 137 2.86 -8.93 15.88
CA LEU A 137 2.16 -9.03 14.58
C LEU A 137 1.23 -7.85 14.33
N LYS A 138 0.51 -7.36 15.35
CA LYS A 138 -0.38 -6.20 15.23
C LYS A 138 0.38 -4.94 14.81
N GLN A 139 1.59 -4.75 15.36
CA GLN A 139 2.44 -3.61 15.00
C GLN A 139 2.99 -3.75 13.59
N LEU A 140 3.46 -4.94 13.20
CA LEU A 140 3.88 -5.22 11.83
C LEU A 140 2.77 -4.89 10.83
N LEU A 141 1.57 -5.43 11.04
CA LEU A 141 0.44 -5.18 10.14
C LEU A 141 0.10 -3.69 10.05
N ALA A 142 0.17 -2.95 11.15
CA ALA A 142 -0.09 -1.52 11.16
C ALA A 142 0.98 -0.72 10.39
N ASP A 143 2.26 -1.04 10.58
CA ASP A 143 3.36 -0.35 9.90
C ASP A 143 3.33 -0.61 8.40
N ILE A 144 3.09 -1.87 7.99
CA ILE A 144 2.97 -2.23 6.58
C ILE A 144 1.69 -1.66 5.97
N ALA A 145 0.57 -1.64 6.69
CA ALA A 145 -0.66 -0.98 6.23
C ALA A 145 -0.42 0.50 5.92
N ALA A 146 0.32 1.20 6.78
CA ALA A 146 0.65 2.61 6.55
C ALA A 146 1.50 2.80 5.29
N VAL A 147 2.43 1.88 4.99
CA VAL A 147 3.21 1.92 3.75
C VAL A 147 2.33 1.61 2.54
N VAL A 148 1.47 0.58 2.60
CA VAL A 148 0.52 0.24 1.53
C VAL A 148 -0.42 1.41 1.25
N ASP A 149 -0.95 2.06 2.28
CA ASP A 149 -1.83 3.23 2.15
C ASP A 149 -1.09 4.41 1.50
N LEU A 150 0.18 4.60 1.83
CA LEU A 150 1.02 5.61 1.20
C LEU A 150 1.25 5.29 -0.28
N VAL A 151 1.70 4.08 -0.62
CA VAL A 151 1.90 3.63 -2.01
C VAL A 151 0.60 3.76 -2.81
N TRP A 152 -0.52 3.34 -2.21
CA TRP A 152 -1.83 3.42 -2.83
C TRP A 152 -2.30 4.85 -3.08
N ARG A 153 -1.99 5.78 -2.18
CA ARG A 153 -2.32 7.19 -2.37
C ARG A 153 -1.70 7.75 -3.65
N LEU A 154 -0.53 7.25 -4.04
CA LEU A 154 0.20 7.68 -5.24
C LEU A 154 -0.36 7.13 -6.55
N VAL A 155 -1.24 6.15 -6.48
CA VAL A 155 -1.97 5.68 -7.66
C VAL A 155 -3.03 6.74 -7.99
N ASP A 156 -2.83 7.49 -9.05
CA ASP A 156 -3.83 8.42 -9.59
C ASP A 156 -4.33 7.90 -10.94
N VAL A 157 -5.65 7.89 -11.13
CA VAL A 157 -6.27 7.47 -12.40
C VAL A 157 -5.94 8.40 -13.57
N ASN A 158 -5.40 9.59 -13.30
CA ASN A 158 -4.99 10.57 -14.31
C ASN A 158 -3.47 10.63 -14.50
N ALA A 159 -2.69 9.81 -13.79
CA ALA A 159 -1.23 9.81 -13.88
C ALA A 159 -0.71 8.41 -14.25
N PRO A 160 0.47 8.34 -14.87
CA PRO A 160 1.14 7.06 -15.08
C PRO A 160 1.59 6.44 -13.75
N LEU A 161 1.62 5.11 -13.73
CA LEU A 161 2.37 4.36 -12.73
C LEU A 161 3.88 4.62 -12.85
N PHE A 162 4.57 4.67 -11.71
CA PHE A 162 6.02 4.88 -11.61
C PHE A 162 6.65 3.98 -10.54
N GLY A 163 6.18 2.73 -10.40
CA GLY A 163 6.74 1.73 -9.50
C GLY A 163 5.84 1.33 -8.33
N GLN A 164 4.60 1.82 -8.26
CA GLN A 164 3.64 1.41 -7.22
C GLN A 164 3.37 -0.10 -7.28
N GLU A 165 3.26 -0.63 -8.50
CA GLU A 165 3.13 -2.05 -8.82
C GLU A 165 4.30 -2.88 -8.25
N GLU A 166 5.54 -2.40 -8.40
CA GLU A 166 6.73 -3.07 -7.86
C GLU A 166 6.73 -3.06 -6.32
N TYR A 167 6.33 -1.96 -5.69
CA TYR A 167 6.22 -1.89 -4.23
C TYR A 167 5.16 -2.84 -3.68
N LEU A 168 3.99 -2.93 -4.29
CA LEU A 168 2.94 -3.84 -3.82
C LEU A 168 3.35 -5.31 -3.99
N ILE A 169 4.04 -5.66 -5.08
CA ILE A 169 4.58 -7.01 -5.28
C ILE A 169 5.67 -7.30 -4.24
N ARG A 170 6.58 -6.35 -3.99
CA ARG A 170 7.62 -6.49 -2.96
C ARG A 170 7.02 -6.68 -1.58
N ILE A 171 6.05 -5.85 -1.19
CA ILE A 171 5.36 -5.96 0.11
C ILE A 171 4.70 -7.33 0.24
N MET A 172 4.01 -7.81 -0.80
CA MET A 172 3.41 -9.15 -0.79
C MET A 172 4.46 -10.26 -0.64
N GLY A 173 5.63 -10.11 -1.27
CA GLY A 173 6.75 -11.02 -1.12
C GLY A 173 7.32 -11.01 0.30
N ASP A 174 7.54 -9.83 0.88
CA ASP A 174 8.06 -9.68 2.24
C ASP A 174 7.08 -10.23 3.29
N LEU A 175 5.76 -10.06 3.07
CA LEU A 175 4.71 -10.59 3.94
C LEU A 175 4.67 -12.12 3.99
N GLU A 176 5.13 -12.79 2.93
CA GLU A 176 5.26 -14.25 2.89
C GLU A 176 6.09 -14.74 4.08
N ASP A 177 7.25 -14.14 4.30
CA ASP A 177 8.15 -14.52 5.39
C ASP A 177 7.71 -13.90 6.73
N TRP A 178 7.25 -12.65 6.71
CA TRP A 178 6.99 -11.92 7.96
C TRP A 178 5.80 -12.45 8.73
N VAL A 179 4.67 -12.72 8.07
CA VAL A 179 3.46 -13.15 8.77
C VAL A 179 3.63 -14.58 9.32
N LEU A 180 4.39 -15.42 8.61
CA LEU A 180 4.69 -16.80 9.01
C LEU A 180 5.54 -16.92 10.28
N TYR A 181 6.35 -15.91 10.57
CA TYR A 181 7.19 -15.93 11.76
C TYR A 181 6.38 -15.83 13.06
N TYR A 182 5.23 -15.15 13.03
CA TYR A 182 4.40 -14.94 14.22
C TYR A 182 3.48 -16.12 14.49
N ASP A 183 3.41 -16.57 15.75
CA ASP A 183 2.36 -17.50 16.16
C ASP A 183 1.05 -16.74 16.34
N LEU A 184 0.09 -17.02 15.47
CA LEU A 184 -1.24 -16.43 15.58
C LEU A 184 -1.97 -17.08 16.77
N PRO A 185 -2.37 -16.31 17.79
CA PRO A 185 -3.09 -16.86 18.93
C PRO A 185 -4.40 -17.48 18.46
N VAL A 186 -4.78 -18.62 19.03
CA VAL A 186 -6.05 -19.29 18.71
C VAL A 186 -7.22 -18.33 18.94
N LEU A 187 -8.07 -18.18 17.93
CA LEU A 187 -9.28 -17.38 18.01
C LEU A 187 -10.18 -17.91 19.12
N ASP A 188 -10.58 -17.02 20.04
CA ASP A 188 -11.39 -17.39 21.18
C ASP A 188 -12.52 -16.37 21.35
N ALA A 189 -13.76 -16.86 21.38
CA ALA A 189 -14.96 -16.04 21.46
C ALA A 189 -14.99 -15.17 22.73
N ASP A 190 -14.35 -15.63 23.79
CA ASP A 190 -14.30 -14.95 25.09
C ASP A 190 -13.14 -13.93 25.19
N ARG A 191 -12.22 -13.91 24.22
CA ARG A 191 -11.04 -13.04 24.24
C ARG A 191 -11.14 -11.98 23.15
N PRO A 192 -11.56 -10.74 23.48
CA PRO A 192 -11.73 -9.69 22.48
C PRO A 192 -10.42 -9.36 21.75
N GLU A 193 -9.28 -9.48 22.41
CA GLU A 193 -7.96 -9.21 21.81
C GLU A 193 -7.64 -10.16 20.64
N THR A 194 -8.00 -11.44 20.73
CA THR A 194 -7.75 -12.38 19.64
C THR A 194 -8.70 -12.13 18.48
N ILE A 195 -9.97 -11.80 18.76
CA ILE A 195 -10.95 -11.40 17.74
C ILE A 195 -10.47 -10.13 17.00
N GLU A 196 -10.01 -9.11 17.72
CA GLU A 196 -9.50 -7.88 17.14
C GLU A 196 -8.29 -8.13 16.24
N LEU A 197 -7.35 -9.00 16.66
CA LEU A 197 -6.18 -9.34 15.85
C LEU A 197 -6.57 -10.05 14.56
N HIS A 198 -7.48 -11.04 14.60
CA HIS A 198 -7.96 -11.71 13.39
C HIS A 198 -8.72 -10.73 12.48
N ALA A 199 -9.58 -9.89 13.04
CA ALA A 199 -10.28 -8.89 12.26
C ALA A 199 -9.33 -7.89 11.59
N ALA A 200 -8.26 -7.47 12.28
CA ALA A 200 -7.23 -6.61 11.72
C ALA A 200 -6.45 -7.31 10.58
N LEU A 201 -6.10 -8.57 10.76
CA LEU A 201 -5.43 -9.42 9.77
C LEU A 201 -6.26 -9.55 8.48
N PHE A 202 -7.54 -9.90 8.58
CA PHE A 202 -8.41 -10.04 7.40
C PHE A 202 -8.67 -8.71 6.70
N ARG A 203 -8.88 -7.62 7.45
CA ARG A 203 -9.00 -6.28 6.85
C ARG A 203 -7.74 -5.86 6.13
N PHE A 204 -6.57 -6.14 6.70
CA PHE A 204 -5.29 -5.88 6.06
C PHE A 204 -5.16 -6.61 4.71
N PHE A 205 -5.42 -7.92 4.69
CA PHE A 205 -5.35 -8.70 3.44
C PHE A 205 -6.41 -8.29 2.42
N GLN A 206 -7.66 -8.01 2.82
CA GLN A 206 -8.68 -7.46 1.91
C GLN A 206 -8.22 -6.14 1.30
N ALA A 207 -7.60 -5.27 2.09
CA ALA A 207 -7.14 -3.97 1.63
C ALA A 207 -5.97 -4.09 0.64
N ILE A 208 -5.12 -5.12 0.74
CA ILE A 208 -4.10 -5.40 -0.29
C ILE A 208 -4.74 -6.06 -1.51
N ASP A 209 -5.58 -7.07 -1.31
CA ASP A 209 -6.27 -7.84 -2.36
C ASP A 209 -6.98 -6.89 -3.34
N THR A 210 -7.85 -6.01 -2.81
CA THR A 210 -8.60 -5.04 -3.62
C THR A 210 -7.72 -4.08 -4.41
N ARG A 211 -6.61 -3.60 -3.82
CA ARG A 211 -5.68 -2.66 -4.49
C ARG A 211 -4.85 -3.33 -5.56
N VAL A 212 -4.37 -4.54 -5.30
CA VAL A 212 -3.63 -5.32 -6.29
C VAL A 212 -4.58 -5.74 -7.42
N SER A 213 -5.79 -6.22 -7.12
CA SER A 213 -6.81 -6.50 -8.13
C SER A 213 -7.15 -5.30 -9.00
N PHE A 214 -7.26 -4.11 -8.40
CA PHE A 214 -7.45 -2.88 -9.17
C PHE A 214 -6.33 -2.65 -10.19
N LEU A 215 -5.08 -2.89 -9.82
CA LEU A 215 -3.95 -2.71 -10.73
C LEU A 215 -3.83 -3.85 -11.75
N ILE A 216 -4.31 -5.06 -11.45
CA ILE A 216 -4.40 -6.16 -12.43
C ILE A 216 -5.44 -5.82 -13.51
N ASP A 217 -6.62 -5.36 -13.09
CA ASP A 217 -7.69 -4.92 -14.00
C ASP A 217 -7.24 -3.71 -14.83
N GLY A 218 -6.49 -2.81 -14.20
CA GLY A 218 -5.96 -1.61 -14.79
C GLY A 218 -6.93 -0.44 -14.82
N TYR A 219 -6.39 0.71 -15.18
CA TYR A 219 -7.15 1.94 -15.40
C TYR A 219 -6.61 2.68 -16.61
N THR A 220 -7.39 3.61 -17.15
CA THR A 220 -7.00 4.43 -18.30
C THR A 220 -6.64 5.84 -17.85
N ALA A 221 -5.39 6.24 -18.07
CA ALA A 221 -4.91 7.61 -17.89
C ALA A 221 -4.30 8.09 -19.23
N GLU A 222 -4.47 9.36 -19.60
CA GLU A 222 -3.81 9.92 -20.80
C GLU A 222 -3.99 9.09 -22.10
N LEU A 223 -5.17 8.48 -22.29
CA LEU A 223 -5.49 7.56 -23.41
C LEU A 223 -4.68 6.25 -23.45
N LYS A 224 -3.93 5.95 -22.39
CA LYS A 224 -3.16 4.71 -22.21
C LYS A 224 -3.69 3.91 -21.02
N THR A 225 -3.72 2.59 -21.16
CA THR A 225 -4.05 1.70 -20.03
C THR A 225 -2.80 1.44 -19.20
N TYR A 226 -2.90 1.72 -17.90
CA TYR A 226 -1.90 1.39 -16.89
C TYR A 226 -2.41 0.24 -16.04
N LYS A 227 -1.63 -0.84 -15.99
CA LYS A 227 -1.94 -2.08 -15.28
C LYS A 227 -0.66 -2.88 -15.04
N LEU A 228 -0.75 -3.93 -14.23
CA LEU A 228 0.37 -4.85 -14.04
C LEU A 228 0.84 -5.43 -15.38
N SER A 229 2.16 -5.43 -15.58
CA SER A 229 2.79 -6.05 -16.74
C SER A 229 2.71 -7.58 -16.66
N GLY A 230 2.85 -8.27 -17.81
CA GLY A 230 2.86 -9.73 -17.81
C GLY A 230 3.97 -10.33 -16.93
N THR A 231 5.12 -9.66 -16.84
CA THR A 231 6.22 -10.07 -15.97
C THR A 231 5.87 -9.90 -14.49
N GLU A 232 5.22 -8.80 -14.13
CA GLU A 232 4.71 -8.58 -12.77
C GLU A 232 3.69 -9.63 -12.34
N LEU A 233 2.73 -9.97 -13.21
CA LEU A 233 1.74 -11.00 -12.93
C LEU A 233 2.39 -12.38 -12.68
N VAL A 234 3.37 -12.75 -13.51
CA VAL A 234 4.11 -14.01 -13.35
C VAL A 234 4.89 -14.07 -12.03
N ARG A 235 5.39 -12.93 -11.51
CA ARG A 235 6.05 -12.87 -10.19
C ARG A 235 5.03 -12.90 -9.05
N LEU A 236 3.91 -12.21 -9.20
CA LEU A 236 2.87 -12.08 -8.17
C LEU A 236 2.15 -13.41 -7.91
N MET A 237 1.89 -14.20 -8.95
CA MET A 237 1.15 -15.46 -8.85
C MET A 237 1.71 -16.47 -7.84
N PRO A 238 3.01 -16.84 -7.88
CA PRO A 238 3.55 -17.75 -6.88
C PRO A 238 3.54 -17.16 -5.47
N ILE A 239 3.77 -15.85 -5.32
CA ILE A 239 3.76 -15.16 -4.02
C ILE A 239 2.38 -15.26 -3.38
N VAL A 240 1.33 -14.83 -4.10
CA VAL A 240 -0.05 -14.83 -3.60
C VAL A 240 -0.52 -16.25 -3.26
N SER A 241 -0.17 -17.22 -4.09
CA SER A 241 -0.54 -18.62 -3.88
C SER A 241 0.09 -19.18 -2.59
N ARG A 242 1.37 -18.87 -2.34
CA ARG A 242 2.06 -19.29 -1.11
C ARG A 242 1.52 -18.57 0.11
N VAL A 243 1.41 -17.24 0.07
CA VAL A 243 0.84 -16.44 1.16
C VAL A 243 -0.54 -16.96 1.55
N ARG A 244 -1.45 -17.20 0.58
CA ARG A 244 -2.78 -17.74 0.88
C ARG A 244 -2.70 -19.11 1.54
N SER A 245 -1.91 -20.03 0.97
CA SER A 245 -1.76 -21.39 1.50
C SER A 245 -1.26 -21.37 2.95
N GLU A 246 -0.25 -20.55 3.21
CA GLU A 246 0.39 -20.44 4.51
C GLU A 246 -0.53 -19.79 5.55
N MET A 247 -1.26 -18.75 5.16
CA MET A 247 -2.28 -18.13 6.00
C MET A 247 -3.41 -19.11 6.37
N VAL A 248 -3.87 -19.93 5.43
CA VAL A 248 -4.88 -20.96 5.68
C VAL A 248 -4.38 -21.97 6.71
N ASN A 249 -3.12 -22.41 6.59
CA ASN A 249 -2.49 -23.32 7.56
C ASN A 249 -2.39 -22.67 8.95
N LEU A 250 -2.03 -21.39 9.03
CA LEU A 250 -1.94 -20.66 10.29
C LEU A 250 -3.31 -20.56 10.99
N LEU A 251 -4.38 -20.36 10.21
CA LEU A 251 -5.76 -20.22 10.69
C LEU A 251 -6.42 -21.57 11.03
N GLU A 252 -5.89 -22.69 10.54
CA GLU A 252 -6.41 -24.03 10.84
C GLU A 252 -6.47 -24.31 12.35
N LYS A 253 -5.46 -23.85 13.11
CA LYS A 253 -5.45 -23.95 14.58
C LYS A 253 -6.68 -23.27 15.21
N SER A 254 -7.06 -22.09 14.71
CA SER A 254 -8.23 -21.34 15.15
C SER A 254 -9.54 -22.05 14.77
N CYS A 255 -9.61 -22.63 13.57
CA CYS A 255 -10.76 -23.43 13.14
C CYS A 255 -10.98 -24.64 14.06
N VAL A 256 -9.93 -25.42 14.34
CA VAL A 256 -10.02 -26.59 15.22
C VAL A 256 -10.39 -26.20 16.65
N GLY A 257 -9.77 -25.13 17.17
CA GLY A 257 -10.06 -24.62 18.51
C GLY A 257 -11.51 -24.18 18.67
N LEU A 258 -12.06 -23.46 17.69
CA LEU A 258 -13.46 -23.04 17.69
C LEU A 258 -14.43 -24.22 17.48
N LEU A 259 -14.09 -25.18 16.62
CA LEU A 259 -14.92 -26.37 16.38
C LEU A 259 -15.11 -27.21 17.66
N GLN A 260 -14.08 -27.31 18.49
CA GLN A 260 -14.18 -28.02 19.78
C GLN A 260 -15.13 -27.31 20.76
N LYS A 261 -15.13 -25.97 20.76
CA LYS A 261 -15.97 -25.16 21.65
C LYS A 261 -17.39 -24.95 21.12
N SER A 262 -17.59 -24.95 19.80
CA SER A 262 -18.88 -24.67 19.15
C SER A 262 -19.96 -25.71 19.44
N VAL A 263 -19.58 -26.91 19.90
CA VAL A 263 -20.50 -27.94 20.41
C VAL A 263 -21.25 -27.47 21.66
N PHE A 264 -20.66 -26.57 22.44
CA PHE A 264 -21.17 -26.11 23.73
C PHE A 264 -21.56 -24.62 23.74
N GLU A 265 -20.98 -23.82 22.84
CA GLU A 265 -21.11 -22.35 22.87
C GLU A 265 -21.57 -21.78 21.51
N ASN A 266 -22.71 -21.09 21.54
CA ASN A 266 -23.28 -20.42 20.35
C ASN A 266 -22.36 -19.29 19.82
N SER A 267 -21.59 -18.64 20.70
CA SER A 267 -20.63 -17.61 20.32
C SER A 267 -19.49 -18.18 19.48
N SER A 268 -18.92 -19.33 19.86
CA SER A 268 -17.85 -19.99 19.09
C SER A 268 -18.36 -20.48 17.74
N ASN A 269 -19.61 -20.95 17.65
CA ASN A 269 -20.24 -21.28 16.37
C ASN A 269 -20.33 -20.05 15.45
N THR A 270 -20.69 -18.90 16.02
CA THR A 270 -20.73 -17.64 15.26
C THR A 270 -19.36 -17.26 14.70
N TYR A 271 -18.32 -17.28 15.53
CA TYR A 271 -16.96 -16.96 15.09
C TYR A 271 -16.36 -17.99 14.14
N MET A 272 -16.77 -19.27 14.25
CA MET A 272 -16.41 -20.30 13.28
C MET A 272 -16.96 -19.97 11.89
N ASN A 273 -18.25 -19.65 11.79
CA ASN A 273 -18.87 -19.29 10.51
C ASN A 273 -18.24 -18.04 9.91
N ILE A 274 -17.92 -17.03 10.74
CA ILE A 274 -17.18 -15.84 10.28
C ILE A 274 -15.81 -16.26 9.74
N LEU A 275 -15.04 -17.05 10.50
CA LEU A 275 -13.70 -17.47 10.11
C LEU A 275 -13.70 -18.27 8.80
N GLU A 276 -14.62 -19.21 8.62
CA GLU A 276 -14.74 -19.99 7.38
C GLU A 276 -14.99 -19.11 6.15
N ILE A 277 -15.90 -18.14 6.27
CA ILE A 277 -16.20 -17.19 5.20
C ILE A 277 -14.97 -16.33 4.89
N GLU A 278 -14.30 -15.82 5.91
CA GLU A 278 -13.14 -14.93 5.77
C GLU A 278 -11.92 -15.68 5.17
N VAL A 279 -11.70 -16.94 5.56
CA VAL A 279 -10.68 -17.82 4.95
C VAL A 279 -10.98 -18.07 3.47
N GLY A 280 -12.24 -18.28 3.11
CA GLY A 280 -12.66 -18.46 1.71
C GLY A 280 -12.31 -17.26 0.83
N ARG A 281 -12.48 -16.05 1.36
CA ARG A 281 -12.26 -14.77 0.68
C ARG A 281 -10.79 -14.31 0.66
N LEU A 282 -9.90 -14.98 1.38
CA LEU A 282 -8.52 -14.53 1.54
C LEU A 282 -7.80 -14.50 0.19
N LEU A 283 -7.43 -13.30 -0.28
CA LEU A 283 -6.74 -13.08 -1.56
C LEU A 283 -7.50 -13.65 -2.77
N GLU A 284 -8.83 -13.81 -2.66
CA GLU A 284 -9.69 -14.33 -3.72
C GLU A 284 -9.64 -13.43 -4.95
N GLY A 285 -9.70 -12.12 -4.77
CA GLY A 285 -9.76 -11.17 -5.86
C GLY A 285 -8.54 -11.18 -6.76
N VAL A 286 -7.35 -11.28 -6.19
CA VAL A 286 -6.10 -11.38 -6.96
C VAL A 286 -6.01 -12.74 -7.64
N ILE A 287 -6.34 -13.83 -6.95
CA ILE A 287 -6.23 -15.19 -7.52
C ILE A 287 -7.16 -15.40 -8.70
N GLU A 288 -8.41 -14.93 -8.63
CA GLU A 288 -9.36 -15.07 -9.73
C GLU A 288 -8.96 -14.31 -11.01
N ARG A 289 -8.06 -13.33 -10.88
CA ARG A 289 -7.60 -12.47 -11.99
C ARG A 289 -6.27 -12.90 -12.58
N LEU A 290 -5.53 -13.81 -11.92
CA LEU A 290 -4.22 -14.32 -12.35
C LEU A 290 -4.37 -15.58 -13.20
#